data_AF-F7XB50-F1
#
_entry.id   AF-F7XB50-F1
#
_cell.length_a   1.000
_cell.length_b   1.000
_cell.length_c   1.000
_cell.angle_alpha   90.00
_cell.angle_beta   90.00
_cell.angle_gamma   90.00
#
_symmetry.space_group_name_H-M   'P 1'
#
loop_
_entity.id
_entity.type
_entity.pdbx_description
1 polymer ?
#
loop_
_entity_poly.entity_id
_entity_poly.type
_entity_poly.pdbx_seq_one_letter_code
_entity_poly.pdbx_strand_id
1 'polypeptide(L)' 'MILDTHNPNLAVGAVAEQVLYVTLDKAAGYKFTYESGSIENPRINDAIVKILEGSKPAFVQRRLAYQIK' A
#
# COMPACT_ATOMS: atom_id res chain seq x y z
N MET A 1 -1.83 -7.25 -18.63
CA MET A 1 -1.46 -5.81 -18.55
C MET A 1 -0.73 -5.62 -17.23
N ILE A 2 0.37 -4.87 -17.21
CA ILE A 2 1.08 -4.53 -15.96
C ILE A 2 0.85 -3.04 -15.72
N LEU A 3 0.19 -2.70 -14.62
CA LEU A 3 -0.06 -1.34 -14.19
C LEU A 3 0.82 -1.06 -12.96
N ASP A 4 1.67 -0.05 -13.05
CA ASP A 4 2.39 0.50 -11.90
C ASP A 4 1.82 1.88 -11.57
N THR A 5 1.48 2.10 -10.31
CA THR A 5 0.93 3.38 -9.85
C THR A 5 1.16 3.58 -8.36
N HIS A 6 1.48 4.81 -7.98
CA HIS A 6 1.53 5.22 -6.58
C HIS A 6 0.16 5.62 -6.02
N ASN A 7 -0.90 5.65 -6.86
CA ASN A 7 -2.26 5.92 -6.41
C ASN A 7 -3.01 4.59 -6.18
N PRO A 8 -3.16 4.13 -4.93
CA PRO A 8 -3.80 2.85 -4.66
C PRO A 8 -5.27 2.81 -5.11
N ASN A 9 -5.96 3.95 -5.20
CA ASN A 9 -7.32 4.00 -5.74
C ASN A 9 -7.37 3.63 -7.23
N LEU A 10 -6.35 4.01 -8.01
CA LEU A 10 -6.23 3.62 -9.42
C LEU A 10 -5.84 2.15 -9.57
N ALA A 11 -5.02 1.63 -8.66
CA ALA A 11 -4.63 0.21 -8.66
C ALA A 11 -5.84 -0.71 -8.38
N VAL A 12 -6.73 -0.31 -7.47
CA VAL A 12 -7.95 -1.06 -7.11
C VAL A 12 -9.07 -0.87 -8.14
N GLY A 13 -9.19 0.33 -8.72
CA GLY A 13 -10.17 0.59 -9.78
C GLY A 13 -9.82 -0.07 -11.12
N ALA A 14 -8.56 -0.49 -11.30
CA ALA A 14 -8.20 -1.38 -12.38
C ALA A 14 -8.72 -2.79 -12.08
N VAL A 15 -9.28 -3.45 -13.09
CA VAL A 15 -9.72 -4.85 -13.00
C VAL A 15 -8.48 -5.76 -12.99
N ALA A 16 -7.77 -5.78 -11.87
CA ALA A 16 -6.55 -6.55 -11.69
C ALA A 16 -6.88 -7.97 -11.25
N GLU A 17 -6.58 -8.95 -12.10
CA GLU A 17 -6.70 -10.38 -11.76
C GLU A 17 -5.63 -10.83 -10.74
N GLN A 18 -4.49 -10.13 -10.70
CA GLN A 18 -3.40 -10.40 -9.79
C GLN A 18 -2.78 -9.09 -9.27
N VAL A 19 -2.56 -9.03 -7.97
CA VAL A 19 -1.93 -7.94 -7.25
C VAL A 19 -0.59 -8.42 -6.70
N LEU A 20 0.45 -7.61 -6.81
CA LEU A 20 1.74 -7.80 -6.15
C LEU A 20 1.90 -6.73 -5.07
N TYR A 21 1.76 -7.14 -3.81
CA TYR A 21 1.99 -6.29 -2.65
C TYR A 21 3.44 -6.39 -2.21
N VAL A 22 4.12 -5.26 -2.06
CA VAL A 22 5.52 -5.19 -1.63
C VAL A 22 5.64 -4.26 -0.43
N THR A 23 6.35 -4.71 0.60
CA THR A 23 6.71 -3.87 1.75
C THR A 23 8.22 -3.77 1.91
N LEU A 24 8.66 -2.66 2.46
CA LEU A 24 10.04 -2.39 2.82
C LEU A 24 10.12 -2.08 4.31
N ASP A 25 10.78 -2.95 5.06
CA ASP A 25 11.15 -2.67 6.44
C ASP A 25 12.55 -2.05 6.49
N LYS A 26 12.59 -0.72 6.65
CA LYS A 26 13.84 0.03 6.76
C LYS A 26 14.59 -0.26 8.06
N ALA A 27 13.87 -0.58 9.14
CA ALA A 27 14.48 -0.85 10.45
C ALA A 27 15.12 -2.25 10.50
N ALA A 28 14.54 -3.21 9.78
CA ALA A 28 15.10 -4.55 9.61
C ALA A 28 16.13 -4.65 8.47
N GLY A 29 17.03 -3.66 8.34
CA GLY A 29 18.11 -3.70 7.36
C GLY A 29 17.63 -3.60 5.90
N TYR A 30 16.61 -2.77 5.64
CA TYR A 30 16.02 -2.59 4.31
C TYR A 30 15.47 -3.90 3.72
N LYS A 31 14.84 -4.73 4.55
CA LYS A 31 14.26 -6.00 4.12
C LYS A 31 13.02 -5.76 3.27
N PHE A 32 13.01 -6.31 2.06
CA PHE A 32 11.83 -6.38 1.22
C PHE A 32 11.04 -7.65 1.53
N THR A 33 9.71 -7.53 1.58
CA THR A 33 8.81 -8.69 1.54
C THR A 33 7.75 -8.47 0.50
N TYR A 34 7.26 -9.56 -0.09
CA TYR A 34 6.27 -9.52 -1.15
C TYR A 34 5.20 -10.60 -0.93
N GLU A 35 3.99 -10.30 -1.36
CA GLU A 35 2.86 -11.22 -1.40
C GLU A 35 2.08 -10.97 -2.68
N SER A 36 1.57 -12.04 -3.31
CA SER A 36 0.73 -11.89 -4.50
C SER A 36 -0.50 -12.77 -4.44
N GLY A 37 -1.54 -12.33 -5.13
CA GLY A 37 -2.83 -13.02 -5.20
C GLY A 37 -3.86 -12.16 -5.91
N SER A 38 -5.06 -12.70 -6.10
CA SER A 38 -6.17 -11.95 -6.64
C SER A 38 -6.67 -10.90 -5.63
N ILE A 39 -7.44 -9.92 -6.10
CA ILE A 39 -8.01 -8.87 -5.24
C ILE A 39 -9.02 -9.42 -4.21
N GLU A 40 -9.62 -10.57 -4.52
CA GLU A 40 -10.54 -11.30 -3.63
C GLU A 40 -9.81 -12.17 -2.59
N ASN A 41 -8.49 -12.37 -2.73
CA ASN A 41 -7.72 -13.08 -1.72
C ASN A 41 -7.77 -12.27 -0.41
N PRO A 42 -8.22 -12.83 0.73
CA PRO A 42 -8.39 -12.08 1.97
C PRO A 42 -7.13 -11.36 2.45
N ARG A 43 -5.94 -11.96 2.27
CA ARG A 43 -4.67 -11.34 2.70
C ARG A 43 -4.30 -10.14 1.83
N ILE A 44 -4.52 -10.25 0.52
CA ILE A 44 -4.31 -9.16 -0.43
C ILE A 44 -5.34 -8.05 -0.22
N ASN A 45 -6.61 -8.41 0.00
CA ASN A 45 -7.68 -7.47 0.27
C ASN A 45 -7.40 -6.65 1.54
N ASP A 46 -7.01 -7.32 2.63
CA ASP A 46 -6.60 -6.66 3.87
C ASP A 46 -5.42 -5.71 3.66
N ALA A 47 -4.41 -6.12 2.87
CA ALA A 47 -3.28 -5.26 2.55
C ALA A 47 -3.73 -4.01 1.76
N ILE A 48 -4.61 -4.17 0.78
CA ILE A 48 -5.20 -3.07 0.02
C ILE A 48 -5.99 -2.11 0.92
N VAL A 49 -6.87 -2.64 1.77
CA VAL A 49 -7.64 -1.84 2.74
C VAL A 49 -6.71 -1.05 3.64
N LYS A 50 -5.67 -1.69 4.21
CA LYS A 50 -4.66 -1.00 5.04
C LYS A 50 -3.93 0.11 4.29
N ILE A 51 -3.62 -0.06 3.01
CA ILE A 51 -2.97 0.97 2.19
C ILE A 51 -3.92 2.16 1.97
N LEU A 52 -5.18 1.89 1.67
CA LEU A 52 -6.21 2.92 1.47
C LEU A 52 -6.48 3.71 2.75
N GLU A 53 -6.62 3.01 3.88
CA GLU A 53 -6.88 3.60 5.21
C GLU A 53 -5.65 4.28 5.83
N GLY A 54 -4.45 3.76 5.54
CA GLY A 54 -3.15 4.22 6.07
C GLY A 54 -2.76 5.64 5.65
N SER A 55 -3.53 6.26 4.76
CA SER A 55 -3.45 7.67 4.46
C SER A 55 -3.62 8.53 5.73
N LYS A 56 -4.58 8.24 6.63
CA LYS A 56 -4.80 9.06 7.85
C LYS A 56 -3.59 9.12 8.80
N PRO A 57 -3.00 8.00 9.28
CA PRO A 57 -1.82 8.03 10.13
C PRO A 57 -0.60 8.68 9.45
N ALA A 58 -0.39 8.42 8.15
CA ALA A 58 0.71 9.01 7.39
C ALA A 58 0.54 10.54 7.20
N PHE A 59 -0.69 11.02 7.03
CA PHE A 59 -1.02 12.46 7.00
C PHE A 59 -0.72 13.12 8.36
N VAL A 60 -1.06 12.47 9.48
CA VAL A 60 -0.76 12.99 10.82
C VAL A 60 0.75 13.07 11.06
N GLN A 61 1.50 12.03 10.69
CA GLN A 61 2.97 12.03 10.79
C GLN A 61 3.61 13.10 9.91
N ARG A 62 3.10 13.32 8.69
CA ARG A 62 3.53 14.45 7.84
C ARG A 62 3.24 15.80 8.48
N ARG A 63 2.05 16.00 9.07
CA ARG A 63 1.71 17.26 9.73
C ARG A 63 2.63 17.54 10.93
N LEU A 64 2.97 16.52 11.70
CA LEU A 64 3.89 16.60 12.84
C LEU A 64 5.33 16.90 12.39
N ALA A 65 5.80 16.27 11.31
CA ALA A 65 7.15 16.46 10.78
C ALA A 65 7.40 17.90 10.27
N TYR A 66 6.37 18.60 9.81
CA TYR A 66 6.50 19.96 9.28
C TYR A 66 6.02 21.07 10.24
N GLN A 67 5.60 20.74 11.48
CA GLN A 67 5.07 21.71 12.46
C GLN A 67 4.08 22.73 11.89
N ILE A 68 3.27 22.34 10.88
CA ILE A 68 2.29 23.25 10.30
C ILE A 68 1.15 23.38 11.32
N LYS A 69 1.05 24.56 11.94
CA LYS A 69 -0.06 24.97 12.82
C LYS A 69 -1.38 24.97 12.08
#